data_AF-A0A8T5SM80-F1
#
_entry.id   AF-A0A8T5SM80-F1
#
_cell.length_a   1.000
_cell.length_b   1.000
_cell.length_c   1.000
_cell.angle_alpha   90.00
_cell.angle_beta   90.00
_cell.angle_gamma   90.00
#
_symmetry.space_group_name_H-M   'P 1'
#
loop_
_entity.id
_entity.type
_entity.pdbx_description
1 polymer ?
#
loop_
_entity_poly.entity_id
_entity_poly.type
_entity_poly.pdbx_seq_one_letter_code
_entity_poly.pdbx_strand_id
1 'polypeptide(L)'
;MATCEYPDCGRKEALPFKCRYCTKLFCTTHRLPENHDCEKLHLLTSPSTVSPILKKDNQSEISEPRKSRRQRKSEPIESEYFEPDSHYYTTDDSGQIYTTKPTRRQAMDRKLLSMVGDSFSVGRETLDFLLGLLLMILSYGLISIFMSNLPWYLLGFVSLNIILVYFSLVYPKKFLARKFGYSSRYILSKIGILINLVMAISPIKIIFFPGMVVIPEIQFMTKRQRGLVSSIGLVINLALGLTFILLGWFLLNEFAAAFFVNAAFFASQIVLISLIPFRLSNGHYILKWHWSIFTVMIISALAIFIGTIILGVFAF
;
A
#
# COMPACT_ATOMS: atom_id res chain seq x y z
N MET A 1 -24.06 31.73 -40.25
CA MET A 1 -24.43 30.32 -39.97
C MET A 1 -23.72 29.45 -40.97
N ALA A 2 -23.08 28.38 -40.52
CA ALA A 2 -22.41 27.43 -41.42
C ALA A 2 -23.37 26.30 -41.79
N THR A 3 -23.26 25.80 -43.03
CA THR A 3 -23.95 24.61 -43.51
C THR A 3 -23.16 23.35 -43.18
N CYS A 4 -23.87 22.26 -42.86
CA CYS A 4 -23.27 20.93 -42.77
C CYS A 4 -22.81 20.45 -44.15
N GLU A 5 -21.56 20.00 -44.25
CA GLU A 5 -20.90 19.54 -45.49
C GLU A 5 -21.13 18.05 -45.80
N TYR A 6 -21.96 17.35 -45.02
CA TYR A 6 -22.41 15.99 -45.37
C TYR A 6 -23.45 16.04 -46.50
N PRO A 7 -23.33 15.19 -47.54
CA PRO A 7 -24.36 15.05 -48.58
C PRO A 7 -25.76 14.88 -47.99
N ASP A 8 -26.77 15.43 -48.66
CA ASP A 8 -28.18 15.33 -48.28
C ASP A 8 -28.58 15.89 -46.90
N CYS A 9 -27.66 16.55 -46.16
CA CYS A 9 -28.00 17.12 -44.85
C CYS A 9 -28.60 18.54 -44.91
N GLY A 10 -27.95 19.48 -45.61
CA GLY A 10 -28.41 20.86 -45.80
C GLY A 10 -28.57 21.75 -44.54
N ARG A 11 -28.43 21.21 -43.32
CA ARG A 11 -28.69 21.93 -42.06
C ARG A 11 -27.73 23.09 -41.84
N LYS A 12 -28.25 24.22 -41.35
CA LYS A 12 -27.49 25.42 -40.96
C LYS A 12 -27.41 25.51 -39.44
N GLU A 13 -26.20 25.56 -38.88
CA GLU A 13 -25.98 25.75 -37.45
C GLU A 13 -25.20 27.05 -37.18
N ALA A 14 -25.42 27.65 -36.01
CA ALA A 14 -24.69 28.83 -35.56
C ALA A 14 -23.27 28.49 -35.07
N LEU A 15 -23.09 27.27 -34.54
CA LEU A 15 -21.85 26.75 -33.97
C LEU A 15 -21.56 25.36 -34.60
N PRO A 16 -20.95 25.31 -35.81
CA PRO A 16 -20.67 24.05 -36.49
C PRO A 16 -19.52 23.27 -35.83
N PHE A 17 -19.55 21.93 -35.96
CA PHE A 17 -18.48 21.05 -35.50
C PHE A 17 -17.47 20.81 -36.62
N LYS A 18 -16.20 21.19 -36.42
CA LYS A 18 -15.10 20.89 -37.35
C LYS A 18 -14.51 19.51 -37.07
N CYS A 19 -14.54 18.60 -38.05
CA CYS A 19 -13.94 17.28 -37.89
C CYS A 19 -12.40 17.38 -37.85
N ARG A 20 -11.74 16.71 -36.89
CA ARG A 20 -10.27 16.75 -36.76
C ARG A 20 -9.53 16.08 -37.92
N TYR A 21 -10.17 15.16 -38.65
CA TYR A 21 -9.52 14.34 -39.67
C TYR A 21 -9.68 14.92 -41.09
N CYS A 22 -10.92 15.15 -41.53
CA CYS A 22 -11.22 15.73 -42.85
C CYS A 22 -11.34 17.27 -42.85
N THR A 23 -11.33 17.93 -41.67
CA THR A 23 -11.41 19.40 -41.50
C THR A 23 -12.68 20.10 -42.00
N LYS A 24 -13.65 19.35 -42.53
CA LYS A 24 -15.00 19.78 -42.94
C LYS A 24 -15.90 20.12 -41.74
N LEU A 25 -16.92 20.95 -41.96
CA LEU A 25 -17.91 21.39 -40.97
C LEU A 25 -19.19 20.56 -41.00
N PHE A 26 -19.65 20.13 -39.82
CA PHE A 26 -20.83 19.27 -39.66
C PHE A 26 -21.79 19.77 -38.59
N CYS A 27 -23.05 19.35 -38.70
CA CYS A 27 -24.09 19.60 -37.72
C CYS A 27 -23.98 18.63 -36.52
N THR A 28 -24.75 18.91 -35.47
CA THR A 28 -24.93 18.09 -34.27
C THR A 28 -25.09 16.59 -34.52
N THR A 29 -25.80 16.15 -35.58
CA THR A 29 -26.00 14.73 -35.91
C THR A 29 -24.84 14.09 -36.67
N HIS A 30 -24.11 14.87 -37.48
CA HIS A 30 -23.02 14.36 -38.35
C HIS A 30 -21.62 14.68 -37.81
N ARG A 31 -21.51 15.19 -36.57
CA ARG A 31 -20.25 15.61 -35.94
C ARG A 31 -19.22 14.48 -35.71
N LEU A 32 -19.65 13.21 -35.63
CA LEU A 32 -18.76 12.07 -35.45
C LEU A 32 -18.24 11.56 -36.81
N PRO A 33 -16.99 11.09 -36.93
CA PRO A 33 -16.43 10.55 -38.18
C PRO A 33 -17.26 9.43 -38.83
N GLU A 34 -17.88 8.58 -38.01
CA GLU A 34 -18.78 7.49 -38.44
C GLU A 34 -20.11 8.01 -38.99
N ASN A 35 -20.56 9.19 -38.54
CA ASN A 35 -21.84 9.79 -38.93
C ASN A 35 -21.72 10.72 -40.16
N HIS A 36 -20.57 10.76 -40.83
CA HIS A 36 -20.37 11.54 -42.06
C HIS A 36 -19.47 10.87 -43.11
N ASP A 37 -19.26 9.55 -43.02
CA ASP A 37 -18.33 8.77 -43.86
C ASP A 37 -16.98 9.47 -44.03
N CYS A 38 -16.27 9.69 -42.92
CA CYS A 38 -15.00 10.39 -42.94
C CYS A 38 -13.95 9.66 -43.79
N GLU A 39 -13.45 10.31 -44.85
CA GLU A 39 -12.40 9.79 -45.75
C GLU A 39 -11.17 9.19 -45.03
N LYS A 40 -10.88 9.67 -43.82
CA LYS A 40 -9.75 9.27 -42.98
C LYS A 40 -10.13 8.35 -41.81
N LEU A 41 -11.30 7.72 -41.84
CA LEU A 41 -11.75 6.78 -40.80
C LEU A 41 -10.75 5.64 -40.57
N HIS A 42 -10.05 5.19 -41.62
CA HIS A 42 -9.03 4.15 -41.57
C HIS A 42 -7.83 4.47 -40.65
N LEU A 43 -7.56 5.76 -40.37
CA LEU A 43 -6.52 6.17 -39.41
C LEU A 43 -6.88 5.85 -37.95
N LEU A 44 -8.13 5.47 -37.68
CA LEU A 44 -8.59 5.01 -36.36
C LEU A 44 -8.34 3.51 -36.14
N THR A 45 -8.01 2.75 -37.18
CA THR A 45 -8.12 1.28 -37.19
C THR A 45 -6.78 0.53 -37.17
N SER A 46 -5.64 1.23 -37.24
CA SER A 46 -4.31 0.60 -37.24
C SER A 46 -3.56 0.79 -35.90
N PRO A 47 -3.05 -0.27 -35.26
CA PRO A 47 -2.26 -0.15 -34.04
C PRO A 47 -0.79 0.17 -34.33
N SER A 48 -0.21 1.04 -33.50
CA SER A 48 1.23 1.18 -33.26
C SER A 48 2.11 1.82 -34.34
N THR A 49 2.14 3.15 -34.41
CA THR A 49 3.42 3.90 -34.47
C THR A 49 3.25 5.35 -34.05
N VAL A 50 3.83 5.75 -32.91
CA VAL A 50 3.96 7.17 -32.52
C VAL A 50 5.44 7.52 -32.51
N SER A 51 5.86 8.32 -33.49
CA SER A 51 7.17 8.98 -33.53
C SER A 51 6.99 10.45 -33.12
N PRO A 52 7.81 11.02 -32.21
CA PRO A 52 7.62 12.38 -31.72
C PRO A 52 8.31 13.44 -32.59
N ILE A 53 7.50 14.28 -33.25
CA ILE A 53 7.86 15.39 -34.16
C ILE A 53 6.71 16.42 -33.96
N LEU A 54 6.86 17.70 -33.56
CA LEU A 54 7.97 18.67 -33.56
C LEU A 54 7.82 19.76 -32.46
N LYS A 55 8.88 20.55 -32.24
CA LYS A 55 8.93 21.81 -31.44
C LYS A 55 8.44 23.05 -32.22
N LYS A 56 8.29 24.19 -31.51
CA LYS A 56 8.51 25.63 -31.87
C LYS A 56 7.30 26.54 -31.54
N ASP A 57 7.41 27.84 -31.21
CA ASP A 57 8.53 28.73 -30.80
C ASP A 57 7.95 30.00 -30.07
N ASN A 58 8.83 30.94 -29.68
CA ASN A 58 8.68 32.10 -28.76
C ASN A 58 7.96 33.40 -29.25
N GLN A 59 7.76 34.34 -28.29
CA GLN A 59 7.67 35.83 -28.41
C GLN A 59 6.33 36.45 -28.93
N SER A 60 5.84 37.65 -28.53
CA SER A 60 6.33 38.76 -27.66
C SER A 60 5.21 39.76 -27.24
N GLU A 61 5.20 40.24 -25.97
CA GLU A 61 4.79 41.61 -25.50
C GLU A 61 3.32 42.12 -25.74
N ILE A 62 2.78 43.29 -25.28
CA ILE A 62 3.23 44.46 -24.47
C ILE A 62 2.06 45.20 -23.71
N SER A 63 2.38 46.16 -22.82
CA SER A 63 1.57 47.29 -22.24
C SER A 63 0.67 47.15 -20.97
N GLU A 64 0.71 48.20 -20.13
CA GLU A 64 0.12 48.37 -18.78
C GLU A 64 -0.99 49.49 -18.74
N PRO A 65 -1.38 50.13 -17.60
CA PRO A 65 -2.18 49.61 -16.46
C PRO A 65 -3.37 50.53 -16.02
N ARG A 66 -4.39 50.02 -15.29
CA ARG A 66 -5.05 50.75 -14.15
C ARG A 66 -6.10 49.96 -13.34
N LYS A 67 -5.89 49.91 -12.01
CA LYS A 67 -6.86 50.01 -10.87
C LYS A 67 -8.27 49.39 -11.05
N SER A 68 -8.73 48.44 -10.21
CA SER A 68 -8.95 48.68 -8.77
C SER A 68 -9.51 47.46 -7.97
N ARG A 69 -9.35 47.55 -6.64
CA ARG A 69 -10.29 47.10 -5.57
C ARG A 69 -10.57 45.59 -5.34
N ARG A 70 -9.88 45.05 -4.32
CA ARG A 70 -10.33 44.05 -3.32
C ARG A 70 -11.23 42.89 -3.79
N GLN A 71 -10.65 41.68 -3.87
CA GLN A 71 -11.06 40.56 -3.01
C GLN A 71 -9.98 39.47 -2.97
N ARG A 72 -9.59 39.04 -1.78
CA ARG A 72 -8.59 37.99 -1.56
C ARG A 72 -9.33 36.64 -1.48
N LYS A 73 -9.29 35.85 -2.54
CA LYS A 73 -9.78 34.46 -2.55
C LYS A 73 -8.74 33.61 -3.28
N SER A 74 -8.36 32.50 -2.68
CA SER A 74 -7.28 31.63 -3.16
C SER A 74 -7.66 30.95 -4.49
N GLU A 75 -6.86 31.18 -5.52
CA GLU A 75 -6.89 30.38 -6.74
C GLU A 75 -6.32 28.97 -6.46
N PRO A 76 -6.98 27.89 -6.91
CA PRO A 76 -6.38 26.57 -6.93
C PRO A 76 -5.36 26.49 -8.09
N ILE A 77 -4.19 25.90 -7.82
CA ILE A 77 -3.16 25.67 -8.83
C ILE A 77 -3.75 24.84 -9.98
N GLU A 78 -3.75 25.41 -11.18
CA GLU A 78 -4.25 24.78 -12.39
C GLU A 78 -3.32 23.62 -12.79
N SER A 79 -3.86 22.40 -12.80
CA SER A 79 -3.07 21.20 -13.07
C SER A 79 -2.78 21.06 -14.56
N GLU A 80 -1.50 21.09 -14.90
CA GLU A 80 -0.93 20.75 -16.21
C GLU A 80 -1.58 19.48 -16.79
N TYR A 81 -2.15 19.60 -18.00
CA TYR A 81 -3.07 18.60 -18.56
C TYR A 81 -2.31 17.40 -19.14
N PHE A 82 -2.01 16.42 -18.29
CA PHE A 82 -1.31 15.18 -18.66
C PHE A 82 -2.22 14.25 -19.48
N GLU A 83 -1.82 13.89 -20.70
CA GLU A 83 -2.62 13.01 -21.60
C GLU A 83 -2.80 11.60 -21.02
N PRO A 84 -4.06 11.09 -20.88
CA PRO A 84 -4.35 9.94 -20.01
C PRO A 84 -4.41 8.57 -20.70
N ASP A 85 -4.00 8.44 -21.97
CA ASP A 85 -4.50 7.36 -22.84
C ASP A 85 -3.74 6.02 -22.85
N SER A 86 -2.74 5.81 -21.97
CA SER A 86 -2.19 4.46 -21.75
C SER A 86 -3.15 3.56 -20.95
N HIS A 87 -4.06 2.91 -21.68
CA HIS A 87 -4.99 1.92 -21.13
C HIS A 87 -4.24 0.60 -20.86
N TYR A 88 -4.24 0.16 -19.60
CA TYR A 88 -3.80 -1.19 -19.25
C TYR A 88 -5.01 -2.12 -19.18
N TYR A 89 -4.85 -3.30 -19.78
CA TYR A 89 -5.86 -4.36 -19.84
C TYR A 89 -5.60 -5.39 -18.75
N THR A 90 -6.65 -5.81 -18.04
CA THR A 90 -6.59 -6.93 -17.08
C THR A 90 -7.73 -7.90 -17.36
N THR A 91 -7.47 -9.21 -17.22
CA THR A 91 -8.50 -10.26 -17.31
C THR A 91 -9.02 -10.66 -15.94
N ASP A 92 -10.27 -11.09 -15.87
CA ASP A 92 -10.83 -11.79 -14.72
C ASP A 92 -10.77 -13.33 -14.88
N ASP A 93 -11.23 -14.06 -13.86
CA ASP A 93 -11.28 -15.53 -13.85
C ASP A 93 -12.23 -16.13 -14.92
N SER A 94 -13.03 -15.31 -15.61
CA SER A 94 -13.88 -15.70 -16.74
C SER A 94 -13.28 -15.37 -18.11
N GLY A 95 -12.13 -14.70 -18.15
CA GLY A 95 -11.47 -14.22 -19.35
C GLY A 95 -12.00 -12.88 -19.88
N GLN A 96 -12.89 -12.19 -19.16
CA GLN A 96 -13.32 -10.84 -19.57
C GLN A 96 -12.19 -9.82 -19.36
N ILE A 97 -11.88 -9.09 -20.42
CA ILE A 97 -10.87 -8.04 -20.42
C ILE A 97 -11.52 -6.71 -20.00
N TYR A 98 -11.02 -6.11 -18.93
CA TYR A 98 -11.43 -4.78 -18.47
C TYR A 98 -10.30 -3.76 -18.66
N THR A 99 -10.64 -2.56 -19.13
CA THR A 99 -9.74 -1.41 -19.13
C THR A 99 -9.88 -0.62 -17.83
N THR A 100 -8.75 -0.35 -17.17
CA THR A 100 -8.73 0.56 -16.00
C THR A 100 -8.04 1.86 -16.37
N LYS A 101 -8.81 2.93 -16.57
CA LYS A 101 -8.25 4.29 -16.71
C LYS A 101 -7.38 4.64 -15.49
N PRO A 102 -6.26 5.38 -15.65
CA PRO A 102 -5.40 5.77 -14.53
C PRO A 102 -6.14 6.58 -13.45
N THR A 103 -7.16 7.34 -13.83
CA THR A 103 -8.08 8.01 -12.91
C THR A 103 -8.90 7.04 -12.05
N ARG A 104 -9.26 5.84 -12.55
CA ARG A 104 -9.91 4.80 -11.74
C ARG A 104 -8.92 4.16 -10.76
N ARG A 105 -7.63 4.06 -11.09
CA ARG A 105 -6.57 3.66 -10.15
C ARG A 105 -6.42 4.68 -9.03
N GLN A 106 -6.21 5.96 -9.36
CA GLN A 106 -6.13 7.03 -8.37
C GLN A 106 -7.43 7.21 -7.57
N ALA A 107 -8.60 6.99 -8.17
CA ALA A 107 -9.89 7.03 -7.47
C ALA A 107 -10.13 5.77 -6.62
N MET A 108 -9.64 4.59 -7.00
CA MET A 108 -9.68 3.39 -6.15
C MET A 108 -8.65 3.49 -5.03
N ASP A 109 -7.46 4.03 -5.28
CA ASP A 109 -6.47 4.34 -4.23
C ASP A 109 -7.07 5.38 -3.28
N ARG A 110 -7.62 6.50 -3.76
CA ARG A 110 -8.36 7.47 -2.91
C ARG A 110 -9.55 6.86 -2.21
N LYS A 111 -10.32 5.96 -2.83
CA LYS A 111 -11.53 5.35 -2.24
C LYS A 111 -11.18 4.24 -1.25
N LEU A 112 -10.06 3.55 -1.43
CA LEU A 112 -9.55 2.54 -0.50
C LEU A 112 -8.84 3.23 0.66
N LEU A 113 -8.07 4.29 0.40
CA LEU A 113 -7.56 5.22 1.42
C LEU A 113 -8.70 5.90 2.19
N SER A 114 -9.80 6.32 1.55
CA SER A 114 -10.94 6.95 2.25
C SER A 114 -11.87 5.95 2.94
N MET A 115 -11.98 4.70 2.46
CA MET A 115 -12.59 3.60 3.21
C MET A 115 -11.75 3.18 4.42
N VAL A 116 -10.42 3.40 4.35
CA VAL A 116 -9.49 3.23 5.47
C VAL A 116 -9.45 4.49 6.35
N GLY A 117 -9.85 5.66 5.82
CA GLY A 117 -9.92 6.95 6.51
C GLY A 117 -8.60 7.74 6.43
N ASP A 118 -8.70 9.08 6.49
CA ASP A 118 -7.57 10.04 6.46
C ASP A 118 -6.67 9.99 7.74
N SER A 119 -6.71 8.86 8.45
CA SER A 119 -6.21 8.69 9.81
C SER A 119 -4.98 7.78 9.91
N PHE A 120 -4.30 7.42 8.81
CA PHE A 120 -3.34 6.31 8.88
C PHE A 120 -1.91 6.48 8.31
N SER A 121 -1.51 7.59 7.69
CA SER A 121 -0.07 7.80 7.32
C SER A 121 0.49 9.07 7.96
N VAL A 122 1.72 9.02 8.46
CA VAL A 122 2.41 10.19 9.05
C VAL A 122 3.24 10.94 8.00
N GLY A 123 3.79 10.25 7.00
CA GLY A 123 4.39 10.90 5.85
C GLY A 123 5.02 9.95 4.83
N ARG A 124 6.35 10.00 4.70
CA ARG A 124 7.12 9.13 3.80
C ARG A 124 7.20 7.72 4.38
N GLU A 125 7.10 6.70 3.54
CA GLU A 125 7.13 5.28 3.95
C GLU A 125 8.30 4.94 4.90
N THR A 126 9.49 5.50 4.64
CA THR A 126 10.68 5.29 5.48
C THR A 126 10.54 5.94 6.87
N LEU A 127 9.88 7.09 6.97
CA LEU A 127 9.59 7.75 8.24
C LEU A 127 8.55 6.95 9.03
N ASP A 128 7.45 6.56 8.40
CA ASP A 128 6.42 5.69 9.00
C ASP A 128 7.05 4.39 9.54
N PHE A 129 7.95 3.75 8.78
CA PHE A 129 8.65 2.54 9.22
C PHE A 129 9.58 2.79 10.42
N LEU A 130 10.40 3.85 10.36
CA LEU A 130 11.35 4.21 11.42
C LEU A 130 10.65 4.67 12.70
N LEU A 131 9.52 5.37 12.61
CA LEU A 131 8.75 5.81 13.77
C LEU A 131 8.00 4.63 14.42
N GLY A 132 7.52 3.67 13.63
CA GLY A 132 7.00 2.40 14.15
C GLY A 132 8.07 1.54 14.82
N LEU A 133 9.29 1.52 14.27
CA LEU A 133 10.44 0.85 14.87
C LEU A 133 10.84 1.51 16.20
N LEU A 134 10.99 2.84 16.22
CA LEU A 134 11.31 3.62 17.40
C LEU A 134 10.28 3.39 18.51
N LEU A 135 8.99 3.40 18.16
CA LEU A 135 7.91 3.13 19.11
C LEU A 135 8.04 1.73 19.73
N MET A 136 8.34 0.69 18.93
CA MET A 136 8.57 -0.67 19.44
C MET A 136 9.82 -0.80 20.32
N ILE A 137 10.91 -0.09 19.99
CA ILE A 137 12.12 -0.09 20.83
C ILE A 137 11.87 0.62 22.16
N LEU A 138 11.16 1.75 22.15
CA LEU A 138 10.82 2.49 23.37
C LEU A 138 9.81 1.73 24.24
N SER A 139 8.75 1.15 23.66
CA SER A 139 7.73 0.43 24.44
C SER A 139 8.19 -0.95 24.88
N TYR A 140 8.79 -1.78 24.02
CA TYR A 140 9.22 -3.12 24.41
C TYR A 140 10.65 -3.18 24.94
N GLY A 141 11.60 -2.52 24.26
CA GLY A 141 13.03 -2.62 24.61
C GLY A 141 13.35 -2.13 26.01
N LEU A 142 12.78 -0.98 26.41
CA LEU A 142 12.95 -0.45 27.77
C LEU A 142 12.21 -1.29 28.83
N ILE A 143 10.99 -1.76 28.52
CA ILE A 143 10.21 -2.61 29.46
C ILE A 143 10.88 -3.97 29.68
N SER A 144 11.41 -4.61 28.64
CA SER A 144 12.14 -5.88 28.77
C SER A 144 13.36 -5.74 29.68
N ILE A 145 14.12 -4.66 29.56
CA ILE A 145 15.26 -4.37 30.45
C ILE A 145 14.82 -4.18 31.90
N PHE A 146 13.83 -3.31 32.13
CA PHE A 146 13.36 -2.99 33.48
C PHE A 146 12.70 -4.18 34.19
N MET A 147 12.00 -5.03 33.44
CA MET A 147 11.17 -6.11 34.01
C MET A 147 11.85 -7.48 34.05
N SER A 148 12.95 -7.66 33.32
CA SER A 148 13.75 -8.89 33.32
C SER A 148 15.15 -8.68 33.93
N ASN A 149 15.31 -7.61 34.71
CA ASN A 149 16.56 -7.14 35.35
C ASN A 149 17.81 -7.16 34.45
N LEU A 150 17.65 -7.03 33.13
CA LEU A 150 18.76 -7.12 32.18
C LEU A 150 19.68 -5.91 32.35
N PRO A 151 21.01 -6.09 32.27
CA PRO A 151 21.92 -4.96 32.33
C PRO A 151 21.75 -4.04 31.11
N TRP A 152 21.74 -2.73 31.36
CA TRP A 152 21.41 -1.70 30.38
C TRP A 152 22.27 -1.72 29.09
N TYR A 153 23.49 -2.24 29.14
CA TYR A 153 24.36 -2.36 27.97
C TYR A 153 23.81 -3.34 26.91
N LEU A 154 22.88 -4.24 27.27
CA LEU A 154 22.19 -5.13 26.33
C LEU A 154 21.10 -4.44 25.51
N LEU A 155 20.77 -3.16 25.78
CA LEU A 155 19.74 -2.41 25.03
C LEU A 155 19.99 -2.40 23.51
N GLY A 156 21.26 -2.32 23.08
CA GLY A 156 21.61 -2.40 21.66
C GLY A 156 21.25 -3.75 21.03
N PHE A 157 21.51 -4.85 21.75
CA PHE A 157 21.17 -6.21 21.32
C PHE A 157 19.65 -6.46 21.31
N VAL A 158 18.93 -5.93 22.30
CA VAL A 158 17.44 -6.02 22.37
C VAL A 158 16.83 -5.26 21.19
N SER A 159 17.32 -4.04 20.94
CA SER A 159 16.93 -3.23 19.79
C SER A 159 17.18 -3.95 18.46
N LEU A 160 18.31 -4.64 18.32
CA LEU A 160 18.65 -5.42 17.12
C LEU A 160 17.66 -6.57 16.87
N ASN A 161 17.18 -7.26 17.92
CA ASN A 161 16.17 -8.31 17.77
C ASN A 161 14.79 -7.76 17.42
N ILE A 162 14.40 -6.63 18.03
CA ILE A 162 13.19 -5.90 17.65
C ILE A 162 13.25 -5.53 16.16
N ILE A 163 14.38 -4.97 15.70
CA ILE A 163 14.63 -4.65 14.28
C ILE A 163 14.49 -5.91 13.41
N LEU A 164 15.13 -7.03 13.77
CA LEU A 164 15.14 -8.27 13.00
C LEU A 164 13.72 -8.87 12.84
N VAL A 165 12.97 -9.00 13.93
CA VAL A 165 11.59 -9.51 13.95
C VAL A 165 10.65 -8.60 13.14
N TYR A 166 10.75 -7.29 13.38
CA TYR A 166 9.94 -6.27 12.70
C TYR A 166 10.20 -6.22 11.19
N PHE A 167 11.47 -6.25 10.78
CA PHE A 167 11.88 -6.31 9.38
C PHE A 167 11.39 -7.61 8.71
N SER A 168 11.53 -8.74 9.40
CA SER A 168 11.10 -10.07 8.93
C SER A 168 9.59 -10.19 8.76
N LEU A 169 8.79 -9.40 9.48
CA LEU A 169 7.34 -9.34 9.26
C LEU A 169 6.98 -8.51 8.02
N VAL A 170 7.67 -7.38 7.81
CA VAL A 170 7.32 -6.36 6.80
C VAL A 170 7.91 -6.66 5.42
N TYR A 171 9.21 -6.89 5.34
CA TYR A 171 9.93 -6.89 4.06
C TYR A 171 9.69 -8.13 3.19
N PRO A 172 9.63 -9.37 3.74
CA PRO A 172 9.28 -10.55 2.95
C PRO A 172 7.90 -10.44 2.28
N LYS A 173 6.92 -9.86 2.97
CA LYS A 173 5.59 -9.54 2.42
C LYS A 173 5.69 -8.53 1.26
N LYS A 174 6.43 -7.43 1.42
CA LYS A 174 6.68 -6.44 0.35
C LYS A 174 7.47 -7.00 -0.83
N PHE A 175 8.41 -7.92 -0.58
CA PHE A 175 9.21 -8.57 -1.63
C PHE A 175 8.33 -9.52 -2.46
N LEU A 176 7.57 -10.39 -1.79
CA LEU A 176 6.70 -11.35 -2.46
C LEU A 176 5.55 -10.65 -3.23
N ALA A 177 4.97 -9.57 -2.68
CA ALA A 177 3.99 -8.76 -3.39
C ALA A 177 4.54 -8.17 -4.70
N ARG A 178 5.76 -7.60 -4.66
CA ARG A 178 6.46 -7.09 -5.85
C ARG A 178 6.81 -8.19 -6.85
N LYS A 179 7.18 -9.39 -6.39
CA LYS A 179 7.42 -10.56 -7.26
C LYS A 179 6.16 -10.99 -8.03
N PHE A 180 4.97 -10.74 -7.46
CA PHE A 180 3.70 -10.94 -8.15
C PHE A 180 3.21 -9.71 -8.95
N GLY A 181 4.03 -8.67 -9.11
CA GLY A 181 3.72 -7.48 -9.89
C GLY A 181 2.98 -6.35 -9.14
N TYR A 182 2.63 -6.56 -7.86
CA TYR A 182 1.82 -5.60 -7.11
C TYR A 182 2.67 -4.58 -6.34
N SER A 183 2.22 -3.32 -6.36
CA SER A 183 2.79 -2.28 -5.50
C SER A 183 2.41 -2.51 -4.03
N SER A 184 3.32 -2.23 -3.10
CA SER A 184 3.09 -2.38 -1.66
C SER A 184 3.68 -1.19 -0.90
N ARG A 185 2.95 -0.71 0.10
CA ARG A 185 3.37 0.40 0.98
C ARG A 185 3.18 0.01 2.43
N TYR A 186 4.20 0.22 3.25
CA TYR A 186 4.11 0.23 4.69
C TYR A 186 3.49 1.56 5.15
N ILE A 187 2.55 1.48 6.09
CA ILE A 187 1.75 2.58 6.60
C ILE A 187 1.68 2.44 8.13
N LEU A 188 1.98 3.50 8.88
CA LEU A 188 2.01 3.47 10.34
C LEU A 188 0.66 3.88 10.95
N SER A 189 -0.01 2.95 11.61
CA SER A 189 -1.40 3.11 12.02
C SER A 189 -1.56 4.04 13.22
N LYS A 190 -2.31 5.15 13.15
CA LYS A 190 -2.61 5.98 14.35
C LYS A 190 -3.28 5.19 15.47
N ILE A 191 -4.15 4.23 15.13
CA ILE A 191 -4.74 3.30 16.11
C ILE A 191 -3.67 2.37 16.67
N GLY A 192 -2.79 1.83 15.82
CA GLY A 192 -1.65 1.01 16.26
C GLY A 192 -0.70 1.75 17.20
N ILE A 193 -0.39 3.03 16.91
CA ILE A 193 0.38 3.92 17.78
C ILE A 193 -0.34 4.10 19.12
N LEU A 194 -1.63 4.46 19.11
CA LEU A 194 -2.40 4.71 20.33
C LEU A 194 -2.46 3.46 21.23
N ILE A 195 -2.75 2.28 20.65
CA ILE A 195 -2.77 1.02 21.41
C ILE A 195 -1.38 0.71 21.96
N ASN A 196 -0.32 0.87 21.18
CA ASN A 196 1.05 0.60 21.64
C ASN A 196 1.47 1.57 22.77
N LEU A 197 1.10 2.86 22.70
CA LEU A 197 1.32 3.83 23.77
C LEU A 197 0.55 3.48 25.06
N VAL A 198 -0.73 3.09 24.96
CA VAL A 198 -1.52 2.64 26.12
C VAL A 198 -0.92 1.36 26.72
N MET A 199 -0.50 0.40 25.89
CA MET A 199 0.10 -0.84 26.36
C MET A 199 1.51 -0.66 26.94
N ALA A 200 2.24 0.39 26.56
CA ALA A 200 3.54 0.72 27.16
C ALA A 200 3.43 1.20 28.63
N ILE A 201 2.27 1.72 29.04
CA ILE A 201 1.98 2.16 30.41
C ILE A 201 1.21 1.08 31.19
N SER A 202 0.58 0.14 30.47
CA SER A 202 -0.22 -0.95 31.04
C SER A 202 0.65 -1.98 31.78
N PRO A 203 0.20 -2.51 32.94
CA PRO A 203 0.83 -3.70 33.55
C PRO A 203 0.65 -4.96 32.68
N ILE A 204 -0.33 -4.96 31.78
CA ILE A 204 -0.59 -6.05 30.82
C ILE A 204 0.27 -5.81 29.57
N LYS A 205 1.45 -6.45 29.53
CA LYS A 205 2.49 -6.30 28.50
C LYS A 205 2.14 -7.02 27.18
N ILE A 206 1.06 -6.62 26.52
CA ILE A 206 0.66 -7.13 25.19
C ILE A 206 1.07 -6.12 24.12
N ILE A 207 1.96 -6.52 23.21
CA ILE A 207 2.61 -5.63 22.26
C ILE A 207 1.86 -5.63 20.93
N PHE A 208 1.18 -4.53 20.60
CA PHE A 208 0.54 -4.40 19.30
C PHE A 208 1.50 -3.90 18.22
N PHE A 209 1.52 -4.59 17.08
CA PHE A 209 2.27 -4.16 15.90
C PHE A 209 1.68 -2.84 15.35
N PRO A 210 2.45 -1.73 15.32
CA PRO A 210 1.85 -0.39 15.21
C PRO A 210 1.51 0.06 13.78
N GLY A 211 1.73 -0.76 12.75
CA GLY A 211 1.41 -0.40 11.37
C GLY A 211 1.00 -1.60 10.52
N MET A 212 1.02 -1.45 9.20
CA MET A 212 0.66 -2.53 8.29
C MET A 212 1.24 -2.33 6.89
N VAL A 213 1.48 -3.44 6.18
CA VAL A 213 1.77 -3.42 4.73
C VAL A 213 0.44 -3.49 3.97
N VAL A 214 0.08 -2.36 3.35
CA VAL A 214 -1.08 -2.22 2.47
C VAL A 214 -0.65 -2.50 1.03
N ILE A 215 -1.53 -3.21 0.31
CA ILE A 215 -1.40 -3.49 -1.12
C ILE A 215 -2.73 -3.05 -1.76
N PRO A 216 -2.79 -1.92 -2.48
CA PRO A 216 -4.07 -1.38 -2.96
C PRO A 216 -4.80 -2.33 -3.92
N GLU A 217 -4.03 -3.07 -4.70
CA GLU A 217 -4.49 -4.00 -5.72
C GLU A 217 -4.76 -5.42 -5.16
N ILE A 218 -4.78 -5.61 -3.83
CA ILE A 218 -4.95 -6.94 -3.18
C ILE A 218 -6.23 -7.69 -3.59
N GLN A 219 -7.26 -6.98 -4.06
CA GLN A 219 -8.48 -7.61 -4.57
C GLN A 219 -8.28 -8.39 -5.87
N PHE A 220 -7.30 -7.99 -6.70
CA PHE A 220 -6.96 -8.65 -7.97
C PHE A 220 -5.99 -9.83 -7.80
N MET A 221 -5.52 -10.10 -6.58
CA MET A 221 -4.72 -11.29 -6.30
C MET A 221 -5.61 -12.53 -6.17
N THR A 222 -5.15 -13.64 -6.77
CA THR A 222 -5.73 -14.96 -6.55
C THR A 222 -5.77 -15.31 -5.06
N LYS A 223 -6.70 -16.20 -4.68
CA LYS A 223 -6.83 -16.71 -3.30
C LYS A 223 -5.50 -17.24 -2.74
N ARG A 224 -4.71 -17.93 -3.59
CA ARG A 224 -3.39 -18.49 -3.25
C ARG A 224 -2.33 -17.40 -3.05
N GLN A 225 -2.23 -16.43 -3.96
CA GLN A 225 -1.26 -15.32 -3.84
C GLN A 225 -1.49 -14.51 -2.56
N ARG A 226 -2.74 -14.13 -2.26
CA ARG A 226 -3.07 -13.40 -1.02
C ARG A 226 -2.62 -14.15 0.23
N GLY A 227 -2.96 -15.43 0.32
CA GLY A 227 -2.58 -16.26 1.45
C GLY A 227 -1.06 -16.33 1.65
N LEU A 228 -0.30 -16.55 0.56
CA LEU A 228 1.16 -16.65 0.58
C LEU A 228 1.84 -15.31 0.92
N VAL A 229 1.34 -14.19 0.38
CA VAL A 229 1.78 -12.82 0.71
C VAL A 229 1.49 -12.48 2.18
N SER A 230 0.34 -12.91 2.71
CA SER A 230 -0.02 -12.70 4.12
C SER A 230 0.68 -13.65 5.09
N SER A 231 1.12 -14.85 4.67
CA SER A 231 1.77 -15.82 5.56
C SER A 231 3.29 -15.70 5.64
N ILE A 232 3.97 -15.27 4.56
CA ILE A 232 5.44 -15.40 4.46
C ILE A 232 6.21 -14.77 5.63
N GLY A 233 5.89 -13.53 6.01
CA GLY A 233 6.55 -12.85 7.13
C GLY A 233 6.22 -13.43 8.50
N LEU A 234 5.08 -14.10 8.65
CA LEU A 234 4.68 -14.77 9.89
C LEU A 234 5.41 -16.12 10.02
N VAL A 235 5.54 -16.87 8.93
CA VAL A 235 6.30 -18.13 8.89
C VAL A 235 7.78 -17.89 9.22
N ILE A 236 8.37 -16.83 8.68
CA ILE A 236 9.75 -16.43 9.02
C ILE A 236 9.88 -16.08 10.51
N ASN A 237 8.90 -15.37 11.09
CA ASN A 237 8.92 -15.05 12.53
C ASN A 237 8.67 -16.25 13.44
N LEU A 238 7.87 -17.24 13.01
CA LEU A 238 7.75 -18.53 13.71
C LEU A 238 9.09 -19.29 13.70
N ALA A 239 9.80 -19.31 12.57
CA ALA A 239 11.13 -19.91 12.46
C ALA A 239 12.14 -19.17 13.35
N LEU A 240 12.16 -17.84 13.33
CA LEU A 240 13.00 -17.03 14.21
C LEU A 240 12.72 -17.32 15.69
N GLY A 241 11.45 -17.33 16.11
CA GLY A 241 11.06 -17.66 17.48
C GLY A 241 11.55 -19.04 17.94
N LEU A 242 11.44 -20.05 17.08
CA LEU A 242 11.98 -21.38 17.37
C LEU A 242 13.52 -21.38 17.47
N THR A 243 14.22 -20.70 16.55
CA THR A 243 15.69 -20.58 16.62
C THR A 243 16.16 -19.83 17.85
N PHE A 244 15.43 -18.82 18.31
CA PHE A 244 15.74 -18.10 19.53
C PHE A 244 15.53 -18.96 20.79
N ILE A 245 14.50 -19.80 20.86
CA ILE A 245 14.37 -20.80 21.95
C ILE A 245 15.57 -21.75 21.97
N LEU A 246 15.96 -22.29 20.80
CA LEU A 246 17.10 -23.21 20.69
C LEU A 246 18.43 -22.55 21.07
N LEU A 247 18.67 -21.31 20.66
CA LEU A 247 19.84 -20.52 21.06
C LEU A 247 19.82 -20.22 22.56
N GLY A 248 18.67 -19.83 23.11
CA GLY A 248 18.52 -19.58 24.55
C GLY A 248 18.81 -20.82 25.39
N TRP A 249 18.37 -22.00 24.94
CA TRP A 249 18.68 -23.28 25.60
C TRP A 249 20.15 -23.68 25.51
N PHE A 250 20.83 -23.37 24.40
CA PHE A 250 22.23 -23.75 24.17
C PHE A 250 23.23 -22.85 24.92
N LEU A 251 22.84 -21.65 25.32
CA LEU A 251 23.73 -20.67 25.94
C LEU A 251 23.83 -20.87 27.46
N LEU A 252 25.05 -21.14 27.93
CA LEU A 252 25.39 -21.31 29.35
C LEU A 252 25.33 -20.01 30.19
N ASN A 253 25.14 -18.86 29.55
CA ASN A 253 25.05 -17.56 30.24
C ASN A 253 23.59 -17.16 30.40
N GLU A 254 23.11 -17.06 31.64
CA GLU A 254 21.72 -16.76 31.99
C GLU A 254 21.18 -15.48 31.33
N PHE A 255 21.96 -14.39 31.33
CA PHE A 255 21.55 -13.14 30.69
C PHE A 255 21.41 -13.27 29.17
N ALA A 256 22.28 -14.06 28.54
CA ALA A 256 22.20 -14.34 27.10
C ALA A 256 21.02 -15.27 26.77
N ALA A 257 20.75 -16.27 27.62
CA ALA A 257 19.60 -17.16 27.50
C ALA A 257 18.28 -16.40 27.63
N ALA A 258 18.11 -15.63 28.72
CA ALA A 258 16.94 -14.81 28.99
C ALA A 258 16.66 -13.79 27.87
N PHE A 259 17.72 -13.24 27.27
CA PHE A 259 17.65 -12.36 26.11
C PHE A 259 17.04 -13.04 24.87
N PHE A 260 17.52 -14.22 24.46
CA PHE A 260 16.95 -14.93 23.31
C PHE A 260 15.52 -15.43 23.61
N VAL A 261 15.23 -15.86 24.84
CA VAL A 261 13.87 -16.22 25.27
C VAL A 261 12.91 -15.01 25.20
N ASN A 262 13.36 -13.81 25.58
CA ASN A 262 12.61 -12.56 25.36
C ASN A 262 12.38 -12.25 23.87
N ALA A 263 13.39 -12.49 23.00
CA ALA A 263 13.24 -12.29 21.56
C ALA A 263 12.22 -13.29 20.94
N ALA A 264 12.21 -14.54 21.40
CA ALA A 264 11.23 -15.54 21.00
C ALA A 264 9.80 -15.17 21.44
N PHE A 265 9.64 -14.67 22.67
CA PHE A 265 8.37 -14.19 23.21
C PHE A 265 7.80 -13.06 22.33
N PHE A 266 8.63 -12.05 22.02
CA PHE A 266 8.28 -10.94 21.13
C PHE A 266 7.83 -11.40 19.73
N ALA A 267 8.59 -12.31 19.11
CA ALA A 267 8.26 -12.86 17.80
C ALA A 267 6.90 -13.60 17.82
N SER A 268 6.63 -14.39 18.88
CA SER A 268 5.37 -15.13 19.02
C SER A 268 4.16 -14.21 19.20
N GLN A 269 4.26 -13.15 20.03
CA GLN A 269 3.18 -12.18 20.23
C GLN A 269 2.80 -11.47 18.94
N ILE A 270 3.79 -11.03 18.14
CA ILE A 270 3.56 -10.37 16.85
C ILE A 270 2.84 -11.29 15.87
N VAL A 271 3.21 -12.58 15.83
CA VAL A 271 2.53 -13.57 14.98
C VAL A 271 1.09 -13.81 15.44
N LEU A 272 0.86 -14.01 16.75
CA LEU A 272 -0.48 -14.20 17.32
C LEU A 272 -1.42 -13.04 16.98
N ILE A 273 -0.98 -11.79 17.19
CA ILE A 273 -1.78 -10.59 16.90
C ILE A 273 -2.02 -10.43 15.39
N SER A 274 -1.01 -10.77 14.56
CA SER A 274 -1.15 -10.77 13.10
C SER A 274 -2.17 -11.79 12.57
N LEU A 275 -2.43 -12.85 13.33
CA LEU A 275 -3.39 -13.92 13.00
C LEU A 275 -4.83 -13.61 13.46
N ILE A 276 -5.08 -12.55 14.24
CA ILE A 276 -6.45 -12.17 14.63
C ILE A 276 -7.27 -11.82 13.36
N PRO A 277 -8.38 -12.53 13.05
CA PRO A 277 -9.01 -12.49 11.73
C PRO A 277 -9.97 -11.30 11.51
N PHE A 278 -9.48 -10.06 11.65
CA PHE A 278 -10.23 -8.85 11.27
C PHE A 278 -10.14 -8.55 9.75
N ARG A 279 -11.06 -7.73 9.21
CA ARG A 279 -11.36 -7.56 7.77
C ARG A 279 -10.18 -7.18 6.84
N LEU A 280 -9.05 -6.71 7.40
CA LEU A 280 -7.81 -6.35 6.68
C LEU A 280 -6.53 -7.03 7.24
N SER A 281 -6.68 -7.97 8.17
CA SER A 281 -5.58 -8.69 8.84
C SER A 281 -4.89 -9.71 7.94
N ASN A 282 -3.66 -10.11 8.30
CA ASN A 282 -3.03 -11.28 7.69
C ASN A 282 -3.84 -12.56 7.99
N GLY A 283 -4.30 -12.72 9.24
CA GLY A 283 -5.14 -13.84 9.67
C GLY A 283 -6.37 -14.08 8.80
N HIS A 284 -7.12 -13.03 8.46
CA HIS A 284 -8.33 -13.13 7.62
C HIS A 284 -8.04 -13.66 6.21
N TYR A 285 -6.92 -13.24 5.59
CA TYR A 285 -6.52 -13.75 4.28
C TYR A 285 -6.01 -15.20 4.34
N ILE A 286 -5.25 -15.57 5.38
CA ILE A 286 -4.75 -16.93 5.57
C ILE A 286 -5.91 -17.90 5.87
N LEU A 287 -6.81 -17.53 6.80
CA LEU A 287 -8.02 -18.28 7.14
C LEU A 287 -8.89 -18.54 5.92
N LYS A 288 -9.12 -17.52 5.09
CA LYS A 288 -9.85 -17.68 3.83
C LYS A 288 -9.10 -18.55 2.83
N TRP A 289 -7.78 -18.46 2.75
CA TRP A 289 -6.97 -19.28 1.85
C TRP A 289 -7.05 -20.77 2.22
N HIS A 290 -6.67 -21.12 3.45
CA HIS A 290 -6.65 -22.51 3.93
C HIS A 290 -6.75 -22.59 5.47
N TRP A 291 -7.85 -23.16 5.97
CA TRP A 291 -8.10 -23.36 7.41
C TRP A 291 -6.95 -24.08 8.14
N SER A 292 -6.37 -25.13 7.54
CA SER A 292 -5.31 -25.90 8.18
C SER A 292 -3.99 -25.12 8.31
N ILE A 293 -3.70 -24.19 7.38
CA ILE A 293 -2.48 -23.37 7.48
C ILE A 293 -2.65 -22.36 8.62
N PHE A 294 -3.84 -21.74 8.70
CA PHE A 294 -4.19 -20.81 9.77
C PHE A 294 -4.09 -21.46 11.16
N THR A 295 -4.69 -22.64 11.34
CA THR A 295 -4.67 -23.37 12.62
C THR A 295 -3.27 -23.84 13.01
N VAL A 296 -2.49 -24.41 12.10
CA VAL A 296 -1.09 -24.77 12.35
C VAL A 296 -0.27 -23.55 12.78
N MET A 297 -0.43 -22.40 12.10
CA MET A 297 0.28 -21.17 12.47
C MET A 297 -0.11 -20.65 13.85
N ILE A 298 -1.41 -20.71 14.23
CA ILE A 298 -1.86 -20.33 15.58
C ILE A 298 -1.30 -21.29 16.63
N ILE A 299 -1.38 -22.60 16.42
CA ILE A 299 -0.90 -23.60 17.37
C ILE A 299 0.62 -23.45 17.58
N SER A 300 1.39 -23.28 16.50
CA SER A 300 2.84 -23.03 16.58
C SER A 300 3.16 -21.73 17.32
N ALA A 301 2.40 -20.64 17.06
CA ALA A 301 2.61 -19.37 17.73
C ALA A 301 2.27 -19.45 19.24
N LEU A 302 1.20 -20.14 19.61
CA LEU A 302 0.81 -20.41 20.99
C LEU A 302 1.84 -21.30 21.70
N ALA A 303 2.37 -22.32 21.03
CA ALA A 303 3.39 -23.21 21.59
C ALA A 303 4.70 -22.46 21.91
N ILE A 304 5.16 -21.59 21.00
CA ILE A 304 6.32 -20.72 21.25
C ILE A 304 6.03 -19.75 22.40
N PHE A 305 4.86 -19.10 22.38
CA PHE A 305 4.46 -18.14 23.43
C PHE A 305 4.43 -18.79 24.83
N ILE A 306 3.70 -19.90 24.98
CA ILE A 306 3.61 -20.64 26.25
C ILE A 306 4.97 -21.21 26.65
N GLY A 307 5.73 -21.77 25.71
CA GLY A 307 7.08 -22.29 25.94
C GLY A 307 8.02 -21.23 26.50
N THR A 308 8.00 -20.01 25.96
CA THR A 308 8.81 -18.89 26.50
C THR A 308 8.37 -18.45 27.90
N ILE A 309 7.07 -18.44 28.20
CA ILE A 309 6.58 -18.17 29.57
C ILE A 309 7.10 -19.23 30.56
N ILE A 310 7.07 -20.51 30.20
CA ILE A 310 7.58 -21.63 31.02
C ILE A 310 9.10 -21.53 31.20
N LEU A 311 9.83 -21.13 30.15
CA LEU A 311 11.29 -20.89 30.20
C LEU A 311 11.69 -19.59 30.93
N GLY A 312 10.73 -18.86 31.51
CA GLY A 312 11.04 -17.79 32.45
C GLY A 312 11.36 -16.42 31.86
N VAL A 313 10.63 -15.95 30.83
CA VAL A 313 10.68 -14.54 30.35
C VAL A 313 10.62 -13.50 31.49
N PHE A 314 9.94 -13.84 32.59
CA PHE A 314 9.76 -13.00 33.79
C PHE A 314 10.34 -13.63 35.08
N ALA A 315 11.23 -14.63 34.97
CA ALA A 315 11.77 -15.35 36.12
C ALA A 315 13.15 -14.85 36.60
N PHE A 316 13.69 -13.82 35.94
CA PHE A 316 14.99 -13.19 36.17
C PHE A 316 14.81 -11.68 36.24
#